data_AF-A0AAN8ZYX6-F1
#
_entry.id   AF-A0AAN8ZYX6-F1
#
_cell.length_a   1.000
_cell.length_b   1.000
_cell.length_c   1.000
_cell.angle_alpha   90.00
_cell.angle_beta   90.00
_cell.angle_gamma   90.00
#
_symmetry.space_group_name_H-M   'P 1'
#
loop_
_entity.id
_entity.type
_entity.pdbx_description
1 polymer ?
#
loop_
_entity_poly.entity_id
_entity_poly.type
_entity_poly.pdbx_seq_one_letter_code
_entity_poly.pdbx_strand_id
1 'polypeptide(L)'
;VFYVFYEQYLTIWEDTVRMLGISVLSVFLITLFMMGFDCASSIIIMVMVVLIITNMGGLMYLWGISLNAISLVNLIVAIGISVEFCSHTTRAFAVSDADTRIQRAQAALVRMGPSVLSGITLSDMGVVVLAFANSKIFQ
;
A
#
# COMPACT_ATOMS: atom_id res chain seq x y z
N VAL A 1 -20.05 -15.55 -26.98
CA VAL A 1 -20.04 -15.64 -25.50
C VAL A 1 -18.67 -15.32 -24.88
N PHE A 2 -17.54 -15.60 -25.56
CA PHE A 2 -16.19 -15.26 -25.05
C PHE A 2 -15.81 -13.76 -25.11
N TYR A 3 -16.53 -12.95 -25.89
CA TYR A 3 -16.20 -11.52 -26.10
C TYR A 3 -16.21 -10.70 -24.81
N VAL A 4 -17.20 -10.94 -23.93
CA VAL A 4 -17.39 -10.21 -22.66
C VAL A 4 -16.21 -10.40 -21.69
N PHE A 5 -15.54 -11.56 -21.71
CA PHE A 5 -14.41 -11.84 -20.80
C PHE A 5 -13.09 -11.23 -21.27
N TYR A 6 -12.93 -11.02 -22.59
CA TYR A 6 -11.71 -10.46 -23.17
C TYR A 6 -11.77 -8.95 -23.39
N GLU A 7 -12.97 -8.38 -23.47
CA GLU A 7 -13.18 -6.93 -23.56
C GLU A 7 -12.53 -6.18 -22.38
N GLN A 8 -12.56 -6.78 -21.19
CA GLN A 8 -11.94 -6.22 -19.99
C GLN A 8 -10.40 -6.12 -20.07
N TYR A 9 -9.76 -6.93 -20.92
CA TYR A 9 -8.31 -6.83 -21.17
C TYR A 9 -7.96 -5.74 -22.18
N LEU A 10 -8.92 -5.29 -23.01
CA LEU A 10 -8.70 -4.22 -23.98
C LEU A 10 -8.57 -2.85 -23.31
N THR A 11 -9.29 -2.62 -22.21
CA THR A 11 -9.26 -1.36 -21.44
C THR A 11 -8.45 -1.45 -20.16
N ILE A 12 -7.85 -2.60 -19.85
CA ILE A 12 -7.27 -2.86 -18.53
C ILE A 12 -6.18 -1.87 -18.13
N TRP A 13 -5.40 -1.37 -19.11
CA TRP A 13 -4.39 -0.35 -18.87
C TRP A 13 -5.01 1.00 -18.51
N GLU A 14 -6.07 1.42 -19.20
CA GLU A 14 -6.79 2.66 -18.87
C GLU A 14 -7.46 2.56 -17.50
N ASP A 15 -8.12 1.43 -17.23
CA ASP A 15 -8.81 1.17 -15.97
C ASP A 15 -7.81 1.12 -14.80
N THR A 16 -6.65 0.50 -15.01
CA THR A 16 -5.56 0.46 -14.02
C THR A 16 -5.06 1.85 -13.69
N VAL A 17 -4.74 2.66 -14.70
CA VAL A 17 -4.24 4.03 -14.49
C VAL A 17 -5.30 4.90 -13.81
N ARG A 18 -6.56 4.80 -14.21
CA ARG A 18 -7.67 5.56 -13.57
C ARG A 18 -7.87 5.14 -12.12
N MET A 19 -7.96 3.85 -11.84
CA MET A 19 -8.22 3.34 -10.48
C MET A 19 -7.05 3.61 -9.54
N LEU A 20 -5.82 3.40 -9.99
CA LEU A 20 -4.64 3.75 -9.21
C LEU A 20 -4.54 5.26 -9.01
N GLY A 21 -4.78 6.06 -10.04
CA GLY A 21 -4.76 7.52 -9.95
C GLY A 21 -5.78 8.06 -8.94
N ILE A 22 -7.02 7.58 -8.99
CA ILE A 22 -8.08 7.95 -8.04
C ILE A 22 -7.72 7.49 -6.63
N SER A 23 -7.19 6.28 -6.47
CA SER A 23 -6.77 5.75 -5.18
C SER A 23 -5.67 6.62 -4.55
N VAL A 24 -4.61 6.91 -5.30
CA VAL A 24 -3.50 7.76 -4.87
C VAL A 24 -4.00 9.17 -4.52
N LEU A 25 -4.86 9.77 -5.35
CA LEU A 25 -5.46 11.07 -5.05
C LEU A 25 -6.31 11.04 -3.77
N SER A 26 -7.10 9.99 -3.56
CA SER A 26 -7.93 9.82 -2.37
C SER A 26 -7.06 9.71 -1.11
N VAL A 27 -5.97 8.93 -1.18
CA VAL A 27 -4.98 8.81 -0.12
C VAL A 27 -4.34 10.17 0.19
N PHE A 28 -4.01 10.98 -0.82
CA PHE A 28 -3.48 12.32 -0.60
C PHE A 28 -4.43 13.16 0.26
N LEU A 29 -5.69 13.23 -0.14
CA LEU A 29 -6.70 14.06 0.51
C LEU A 29 -6.97 13.61 1.95
N ILE A 30 -7.09 12.31 2.17
CA ILE A 30 -7.34 11.74 3.49
C ILE A 30 -6.13 11.98 4.40
N THR A 31 -4.91 11.71 3.92
CA THR A 31 -3.71 11.92 4.73
C THR A 31 -3.46 13.39 5.04
N LEU A 32 -3.74 14.30 4.10
CA LEU A 32 -3.65 15.74 4.32
C LEU A 32 -4.62 16.20 5.42
N PHE A 33 -5.86 15.72 5.38
CA PHE A 33 -6.86 16.06 6.39
C PHE A 33 -6.52 15.46 7.77
N MET A 34 -6.11 14.18 7.79
CA MET A 34 -5.79 13.47 9.04
C MET A 34 -4.54 14.04 9.74
N MET A 35 -3.61 14.61 8.98
CA MET A 35 -2.41 15.26 9.51
C MET A 35 -2.61 16.74 9.89
N GLY A 36 -3.84 17.27 9.77
CA GLY A 36 -4.13 18.66 10.12
C GLY A 36 -3.57 19.69 9.13
N PHE A 37 -3.59 19.39 7.83
CA PHE A 37 -3.05 20.22 6.75
C PHE A 37 -1.52 20.42 6.75
N ASP A 38 -0.77 19.53 7.40
CA ASP A 38 0.69 19.48 7.24
C ASP A 38 1.08 18.87 5.88
N CYS A 39 1.29 19.76 4.91
CA CYS A 39 1.70 19.38 3.55
C CYS A 39 3.03 18.61 3.51
N ALA A 40 3.99 18.90 4.40
CA ALA A 40 5.30 18.25 4.35
C ALA A 40 5.16 16.76 4.70
N SER A 41 4.45 16.46 5.79
CA SER A 41 4.17 15.09 6.21
C SER A 41 3.31 14.32 5.21
N SER A 42 2.29 14.96 4.62
CA SER A 42 1.44 14.34 3.59
C SER A 42 2.23 14.02 2.32
N ILE A 43 3.12 14.91 1.86
CA ILE A 43 3.99 14.65 0.71
C ILE A 43 4.94 13.48 0.97
N ILE A 44 5.52 13.37 2.18
CA ILE A 44 6.40 12.24 2.52
C ILE A 44 5.63 10.92 2.45
N ILE A 45 4.42 10.87 3.01
CA ILE A 45 3.57 9.66 2.93
C ILE A 45 3.23 9.35 1.47
N MET A 46 2.90 10.36 0.66
CA MET A 46 2.61 10.19 -0.76
C MET A 46 3.78 9.56 -1.52
N VAL A 47 4.98 10.08 -1.33
CA VAL A 47 6.20 9.55 -1.96
C VAL A 47 6.42 8.09 -1.54
N MET A 48 6.24 7.77 -0.26
CA MET A 48 6.35 6.38 0.22
C MET A 48 5.34 5.45 -0.45
N VAL A 49 4.08 5.86 -0.58
CA VAL A 49 3.03 5.06 -1.24
C VAL A 49 3.37 4.81 -2.71
N VAL A 50 3.79 5.85 -3.45
CA VAL A 50 4.19 5.70 -4.86
C VAL A 50 5.38 4.76 -5.01
N LEU A 51 6.36 4.85 -4.11
CA LEU A 51 7.50 3.93 -4.08
C LEU A 51 7.06 2.49 -3.84
N ILE A 52 6.14 2.24 -2.90
CA ILE A 52 5.63 0.89 -2.63
C ILE A 52 4.90 0.32 -3.84
N ILE A 53 4.02 1.09 -4.49
CA ILE A 53 3.31 0.67 -5.72
C ILE A 53 4.31 0.33 -6.82
N THR A 54 5.33 1.18 -7.02
CA THR A 54 6.35 0.98 -8.06
C THR A 54 7.16 -0.28 -7.79
N ASN A 55 7.55 -0.53 -6.53
CA ASN A 55 8.25 -1.76 -6.14
C ASN A 55 7.38 -3.00 -6.32
N MET A 56 6.11 -2.95 -5.94
CA MET A 56 5.18 -4.07 -6.17
C MET A 56 4.98 -4.35 -7.66
N GLY A 57 4.79 -3.32 -8.48
CA GLY A 57 4.70 -3.47 -9.94
C GLY A 57 5.97 -4.05 -10.54
N GLY A 58 7.14 -3.63 -10.06
CA GLY A 58 8.43 -4.21 -10.45
C GLY A 58 8.56 -5.68 -10.06
N LEU A 59 8.11 -6.05 -8.85
CA LEU A 59 8.12 -7.43 -8.39
C LEU A 59 7.15 -8.31 -9.18
N MET A 60 5.97 -7.80 -9.53
CA MET A 60 5.02 -8.49 -10.42
C MET A 60 5.67 -8.79 -11.78
N TYR A 61 6.43 -7.85 -12.33
CA TYR A 61 7.17 -8.07 -13.57
C TYR A 61 8.25 -9.15 -13.43
N LEU A 62 9.04 -9.10 -12.34
CA LEU A 62 10.11 -10.07 -12.08
C LEU A 62 9.59 -11.50 -11.83
N TRP A 63 8.42 -11.64 -11.21
CA TRP A 63 7.76 -12.93 -10.96
C TRP A 63 6.82 -13.37 -12.08
N GLY A 64 6.71 -12.62 -13.17
CA GLY A 64 5.85 -12.97 -14.32
C GLY A 64 4.35 -12.94 -14.00
N ILE A 65 3.95 -12.19 -12.96
CA ILE A 65 2.54 -12.04 -12.56
C ILE A 65 1.87 -11.10 -13.56
N SER A 66 0.86 -11.62 -14.26
CA SER A 66 0.10 -10.84 -15.25
C SER A 66 -0.81 -9.82 -14.57
N LEU A 67 -0.86 -8.61 -15.14
CA LEU A 67 -1.76 -7.56 -14.68
C LEU A 67 -3.19 -7.84 -15.16
N ASN A 68 -4.01 -8.33 -14.23
CA ASN A 68 -5.43 -8.63 -14.40
C ASN A 68 -6.28 -7.96 -13.30
N ALA A 69 -7.60 -8.08 -13.38
CA ALA A 69 -8.52 -7.48 -12.40
C ALA A 69 -8.24 -7.91 -10.95
N ILE A 70 -7.83 -9.15 -10.72
CA ILE A 70 -7.52 -9.68 -9.38
C ILE A 70 -6.24 -9.02 -8.84
N SER A 71 -5.18 -8.97 -9.65
CA SER A 71 -3.92 -8.33 -9.28
C SER A 71 -4.08 -6.83 -9.06
N LEU A 72 -4.97 -6.16 -9.82
CA LEU A 72 -5.27 -4.75 -9.65
C LEU A 72 -5.95 -4.49 -8.29
N VAL A 73 -6.91 -5.32 -7.91
CA VAL A 73 -7.55 -5.25 -6.59
C VAL A 73 -6.52 -5.46 -5.48
N ASN A 74 -5.63 -6.44 -5.62
CA ASN A 74 -4.55 -6.69 -4.65
C ASN A 74 -3.60 -5.47 -4.53
N LEU A 75 -3.31 -4.80 -5.65
CA LEU A 75 -2.48 -3.60 -5.66
C LEU A 75 -3.17 -2.45 -4.91
N ILE A 76 -4.49 -2.27 -5.09
CA ILE A 76 -5.28 -1.27 -4.37
C ILE A 76 -5.34 -1.58 -2.86
N VAL A 77 -5.51 -2.84 -2.47
CA VAL A 77 -5.49 -3.25 -1.06
C VAL A 77 -4.12 -2.97 -0.43
N ALA A 78 -3.04 -3.25 -1.15
CA ALA A 78 -1.69 -2.97 -0.68
C ALA A 78 -1.43 -1.47 -0.47
N ILE A 79 -2.02 -0.59 -1.29
CA ILE A 79 -1.98 0.87 -1.06
C ILE A 79 -2.62 1.21 0.29
N GLY A 80 -3.80 0.65 0.59
CA GLY A 80 -4.51 0.91 1.85
C GLY A 80 -3.69 0.53 3.08
N ILE A 81 -3.14 -0.69 3.08
CA ILE A 81 -2.29 -1.21 4.17
C ILE A 81 -1.02 -0.35 4.31
N SER A 82 -0.41 0.03 3.20
CA SER A 82 0.80 0.87 3.21
C SER A 82 0.56 2.24 3.84
N VAL A 83 -0.58 2.86 3.54
CA VAL A 83 -0.98 4.16 4.09
C VAL A 83 -1.24 4.08 5.59
N GLU A 84 -1.86 3.01 6.07
CA GLU A 84 -2.08 2.77 7.49
C GLU A 84 -0.75 2.83 8.25
N PHE A 85 0.24 2.03 7.84
CA PHE A 85 1.55 2.01 8.50
C PHE A 85 2.32 3.33 8.36
N CYS A 86 2.33 3.92 7.17
CA CYS A 86 3.06 5.17 6.91
C CYS A 86 2.47 6.34 7.70
N SER A 87 1.13 6.46 7.74
CA SER A 87 0.46 7.54 8.45
C SER A 87 0.61 7.44 9.96
N HIS A 88 0.51 6.23 10.54
CA HIS A 88 0.75 6.02 11.98
C HIS A 88 2.20 6.31 12.37
N THR A 89 3.16 5.92 11.53
CA THR A 89 4.60 6.20 11.76
C THR A 89 4.92 7.68 11.66
N THR A 90 4.47 8.36 10.61
CA THR A 90 4.68 9.80 10.43
C THR A 90 3.98 10.61 11.53
N ARG A 91 2.79 10.20 11.97
CA ARG A 91 2.09 10.84 13.10
C ARG A 91 2.81 10.62 14.42
N ALA A 92 3.35 9.43 14.68
CA ALA A 92 4.16 9.17 15.86
C ALA A 92 5.43 10.02 15.89
N PHE A 93 6.03 10.28 14.73
CA PHE A 93 7.17 11.19 14.59
C PHE A 93 6.78 12.65 14.84
N ALA A 94 5.65 13.10 14.26
CA ALA A 94 5.20 14.49 14.35
C ALA A 94 4.76 14.89 15.77
N VAL A 95 4.20 13.96 16.53
CA VAL A 95 3.71 14.20 17.91
C VAL A 95 4.78 13.86 18.97
N SER A 96 5.98 13.45 18.58
CA SER A 96 7.04 13.12 19.54
C SER A 96 7.66 14.37 20.15
N ASP A 97 7.71 14.41 21.49
CA ASP A 97 8.31 15.49 22.29
C ASP A 97 9.86 15.42 22.37
N ALA A 98 10.52 14.55 21.59
CA ALA A 98 11.98 14.41 21.67
C ALA A 98 12.72 15.59 21.02
N ASP A 99 13.85 15.97 21.62
CA ASP A 99 14.59 17.20 21.28
C ASP A 99 15.19 17.18 19.87
N THR A 100 15.69 16.02 19.41
CA THR A 100 16.34 15.89 18.10
C THR A 100 15.49 15.10 17.11
N ARG A 101 15.65 15.40 15.81
CA ARG A 101 14.96 14.66 14.73
C ARG A 101 15.27 13.17 14.77
N ILE A 102 16.50 12.79 15.13
CA ILE A 102 16.92 11.39 15.23
C ILE A 102 16.21 10.70 16.39
N GLN A 103 16.12 11.35 17.56
CA GLN A 103 15.40 10.81 18.71
C GLN A 103 13.90 10.69 18.44
N ARG A 104 13.28 11.65 17.73
CA ARG A 104 11.88 11.54 17.30
C ARG A 104 11.67 10.36 16.36
N ALA A 105 12.60 10.12 15.42
CA ALA A 105 12.54 8.96 14.53
C ALA A 105 12.69 7.65 15.29
N GLN A 106 13.63 7.58 16.24
CA GLN A 106 13.80 6.43 17.12
C GLN A 106 12.54 6.18 17.96
N ALA A 107 11.98 7.22 18.59
CA ALA A 107 10.78 7.13 19.41
C ALA A 107 9.56 6.66 18.58
N ALA A 108 9.39 7.21 17.38
CA ALA A 108 8.33 6.79 16.46
C ALA A 108 8.49 5.32 16.05
N LEU A 109 9.71 4.87 15.74
CA LEU A 109 9.99 3.50 15.33
C LEU A 109 9.83 2.51 16.49
N VAL A 110 10.26 2.86 17.69
CA VAL A 110 10.05 2.01 18.89
C VAL A 110 8.57 1.88 19.22
N ARG A 111 7.80 2.96 19.02
CA ARG A 111 6.35 2.96 19.29
C ARG A 111 5.55 2.21 18.23
N MET A 112 5.87 2.40 16.95
CA MET A 112 5.10 1.85 15.84
C MET A 112 5.62 0.50 15.33
N GLY A 113 6.91 0.22 15.53
CA GLY A 113 7.56 -1.01 15.07
C GLY A 113 6.85 -2.29 15.53
N PRO A 114 6.51 -2.46 16.83
CA PRO A 114 5.78 -3.64 17.29
C PRO A 114 4.41 -3.81 16.61
N SER A 115 3.67 -2.72 16.41
CA SER A 115 2.35 -2.75 15.74
C SER A 115 2.48 -3.11 14.27
N VAL A 116 3.48 -2.56 13.57
CA VAL A 116 3.77 -2.88 12.16
C VAL A 116 4.15 -4.36 12.02
N LEU A 117 5.09 -4.84 12.85
CA LEU A 117 5.52 -6.24 12.82
C LEU A 117 4.37 -7.20 13.14
N SER A 118 3.55 -6.90 14.15
CA SER A 118 2.37 -7.71 14.45
C SER A 118 1.38 -7.74 13.29
N GLY A 119 1.14 -6.61 12.62
CA GLY A 119 0.26 -6.55 11.45
C GLY A 119 0.78 -7.38 10.28
N ILE A 120 2.09 -7.34 10.02
CA ILE A 120 2.74 -8.17 8.99
C ILE A 120 2.62 -9.64 9.34
N THR A 121 2.95 -10.04 10.58
CA THR A 121 2.86 -11.46 10.98
C THR A 121 1.45 -12.03 10.83
N LEU A 122 0.41 -11.25 11.17
CA LEU A 122 -0.98 -11.67 11.01
C LEU A 122 -1.37 -11.83 9.54
N SER A 123 -0.93 -10.90 8.69
CA SER A 123 -1.19 -10.93 7.25
C SER A 123 -0.50 -12.13 6.59
N ASP A 124 0.78 -12.36 6.92
CA ASP A 124 1.56 -13.49 6.42
C ASP A 124 0.99 -14.83 6.87
N MET A 125 0.53 -14.95 8.11
CA MET A 125 -0.18 -16.15 8.57
C MET A 125 -1.44 -16.43 7.75
N GLY A 126 -2.17 -15.40 7.33
CA GLY A 126 -3.31 -15.53 6.40
C GLY A 126 -2.87 -15.99 5.01
N VAL A 127 -1.75 -15.47 4.51
CA VAL A 127 -1.16 -15.88 3.21
C VAL A 127 -0.66 -17.32 3.24
N VAL A 128 -0.09 -17.79 4.35
CA VAL A 128 0.36 -19.19 4.49
C VAL A 128 -0.79 -20.18 4.32
N VAL A 129 -2.01 -19.83 4.72
CA VAL A 129 -3.19 -20.69 4.49
C VAL A 129 -3.48 -20.86 3.00
N LEU A 130 -3.25 -19.82 2.18
CA LEU A 130 -3.41 -19.88 0.72
C LEU A 130 -2.40 -20.83 0.06
N ALA A 131 -1.22 -21.04 0.66
CA ALA A 131 -0.25 -22.02 0.16
C ALA A 131 -0.78 -23.46 0.18
N PHE A 132 -1.76 -23.75 1.04
CA PHE A 132 -2.44 -25.06 1.11
C PHE A 132 -3.72 -25.12 0.26
N ALA A 133 -4.10 -24.03 -0.43
CA ALA A 133 -5.25 -24.01 -1.30
C ALA A 133 -4.96 -24.69 -2.65
N ASN A 134 -5.82 -25.62 -3.07
CA ASN A 134 -5.66 -26.41 -4.30
C ASN A 134 -6.06 -25.65 -5.60
N SER A 135 -6.12 -24.32 -5.60
CA SER A 135 -6.52 -23.53 -6.78
C SER A 135 -5.32 -22.85 -7.43
N LYS A 136 -5.14 -23.04 -8.74
CA LYS A 136 -4.12 -22.35 -9.55
C LYS A 136 -4.27 -20.83 -9.61
N ILE A 137 -5.40 -20.29 -9.14
CA ILE A 137 -5.63 -18.83 -9.04
C ILE A 137 -5.06 -18.28 -7.71
N PHE A 138 -4.86 -19.15 -6.72
CA PHE A 138 -4.37 -18.79 -5.37
C PHE A 138 -2.91 -19.20 -5.10
N GLN A 139 -2.33 -20.08 -5.94
CA GLN A 139 -0.89 -20.39 -5.98
C GLN A 139 -0.15 -19.43 -6.89
#